data_AF-A0A2K3LTB0-F1
#
_entry.id   AF-A0A2K3LTB0-F1
#
_cell.length_a   1.000
_cell.length_b   1.000
_cell.length_c   1.000
_cell.angle_alpha   90.00
_cell.angle_beta   90.00
_cell.angle_gamma   90.00
#
_symmetry.space_group_name_H-M   'P 1'
#
loop_
_entity.id
_entity.type
_entity.pdbx_description
1 polymer ?
#
loop_
_entity_poly.entity_id
_entity_poly.type
_entity_poly.pdbx_seq_one_letter_code
_entity_poly.pdbx_strand_id
1 'polypeptide(L)'
;MEPASGILKIPANSFLKTCVICKQSHGSCTSCCKCATYFHVMCASRMGYGMELRSTVKKGTRITKTLIYCAVHRVPNPDSVVVLHTPLGLFSPGTSLQNPKGRFRGSKIISSNNIELLEPSTSEHYEVEPLSAARCRVYKRSPNKKDDAPIIHLLGGPNLHSLSAITQLNHNTDAGVFSSFKERLRHLQ
;
A
#
# COMPACT_ATOMS: atom_id res chain seq x y z
N MET A 1 -2.97 -4.65 3.77
CA MET A 1 -2.13 -5.72 4.36
C MET A 1 -1.65 -5.19 5.69
N GLU A 2 -2.45 -5.37 6.73
CA GLU A 2 -2.14 -4.87 8.08
C GLU A 2 -2.72 -5.86 9.10
N PRO A 3 -2.06 -6.08 10.25
CA PRO A 3 -0.76 -5.53 10.66
C PRO A 3 0.43 -6.22 9.95
N ALA A 4 1.62 -5.61 10.06
CA ALA A 4 2.87 -6.27 9.67
C ALA A 4 3.17 -7.41 10.64
N SER A 5 3.32 -8.62 10.13
CA SER A 5 3.59 -9.83 10.91
C SER A 5 4.98 -10.40 10.58
N GLY A 6 5.52 -11.24 11.48
CA GLY A 6 6.78 -11.94 11.25
C GLY A 6 8.06 -11.11 11.44
N ILE A 7 7.98 -9.93 12.07
CA ILE A 7 9.15 -9.07 12.36
C ILE A 7 10.19 -9.82 13.22
N LEU A 8 9.72 -10.62 14.19
CA LEU A 8 10.59 -11.45 15.04
C LEU A 8 11.24 -12.63 14.30
N LYS A 9 10.77 -12.96 13.09
CA LYS A 9 11.34 -14.02 12.25
C LYS A 9 12.46 -13.52 11.33
N ILE A 10 12.77 -12.23 11.36
CA ILE A 10 13.86 -11.67 10.55
C ILE A 10 15.20 -12.17 11.11
N PRO A 11 16.09 -12.77 10.30
CA PRO A 11 17.35 -13.30 10.79
C PRO A 11 18.24 -12.22 11.43
N ALA A 12 18.76 -12.45 12.63
CA ALA A 12 19.58 -11.45 13.34
C ALA A 12 20.79 -10.95 12.52
N ASN A 13 21.39 -11.83 11.70
CA ASN A 13 22.52 -11.49 10.83
C ASN A 13 22.20 -10.39 9.80
N SER A 14 20.93 -10.19 9.41
CA SER A 14 20.56 -9.14 8.46
C SER A 14 20.68 -7.73 9.06
N PHE A 15 20.52 -7.59 10.39
CA PHE A 15 20.68 -6.32 11.11
C PHE A 15 22.15 -5.93 11.31
N LEU A 16 23.06 -6.92 11.28
CA LEU A 16 24.50 -6.69 11.41
C LEU A 16 25.16 -6.24 10.10
N LYS A 17 24.45 -6.31 8.97
CA LYS A 17 24.99 -5.89 7.67
C LYS A 17 24.93 -4.38 7.53
N THR A 18 26.02 -3.79 7.02
CA THR A 18 26.08 -2.37 6.64
C THR A 18 25.48 -2.15 5.26
N CYS A 19 24.53 -1.23 5.15
CA CYS A 19 23.93 -0.86 3.87
C CYS A 19 24.94 -0.11 3.00
N VAL A 20 25.18 -0.59 1.77
CA VAL A 20 26.14 0.07 0.85
C VAL A 20 25.71 1.46 0.37
N ILE A 21 24.43 1.81 0.53
CA ILE A 21 23.86 3.09 0.10
C ILE A 21 24.00 4.15 1.20
N CYS A 22 23.44 3.90 2.38
CA CYS A 22 23.46 4.88 3.49
C CYS A 22 24.65 4.72 4.45
N LYS A 23 25.47 3.66 4.27
CA LYS A 23 26.65 3.35 5.10
C LYS A 23 26.35 3.11 6.58
N GLN A 24 25.13 2.71 6.93
CA GLN A 24 24.68 2.48 8.31
C GLN A 24 24.08 1.09 8.51
N SER A 25 23.99 0.66 9.77
CA SER A 25 23.40 -0.61 10.24
C SER A 25 22.25 -0.37 11.24
N HIS A 26 21.28 0.49 10.89
CA HIS A 26 20.13 0.84 11.75
C HIS A 26 18.85 0.05 11.44
N GLY A 27 18.95 -1.02 10.66
CA GLY A 27 17.81 -1.82 10.23
C GLY A 27 18.24 -3.04 9.43
N SER A 28 17.30 -3.97 9.21
CA SER A 28 17.59 -5.20 8.47
C SER A 28 17.93 -4.91 7.01
N CYS A 29 19.13 -5.29 6.59
CA CYS A 29 19.49 -5.29 5.18
C CYS A 29 18.98 -6.54 4.45
N THR A 30 18.75 -6.40 3.16
CA THR A 30 18.61 -7.50 2.21
C THR A 30 19.83 -7.54 1.30
N SER A 31 20.00 -8.61 0.54
CA SER A 31 21.10 -8.78 -0.40
C SER A 31 20.64 -8.70 -1.86
N CYS A 32 21.59 -8.42 -2.75
CA CYS A 32 21.39 -8.63 -4.18
C CYS A 32 21.14 -10.12 -4.47
N CYS A 33 20.30 -10.42 -5.46
CA CYS A 33 20.04 -11.80 -5.88
C CYS A 33 21.21 -12.46 -6.65
N LYS A 34 22.22 -11.68 -7.08
CA LYS A 34 23.41 -12.18 -7.81
C LYS A 34 24.72 -12.11 -7.02
N CYS A 35 24.77 -11.34 -5.92
CA CYS A 35 25.99 -11.17 -5.12
C CYS A 35 25.70 -10.80 -3.67
N ALA A 36 26.72 -10.86 -2.81
CA ALA A 36 26.64 -10.51 -1.40
C ALA A 36 26.70 -8.97 -1.14
N THR A 37 26.10 -8.16 -2.00
CA THR A 37 25.94 -6.72 -1.74
C THR A 37 24.70 -6.49 -0.88
N TYR A 38 24.86 -5.85 0.27
CA TYR A 38 23.78 -5.63 1.24
C TYR A 38 23.28 -4.18 1.26
N PHE A 39 21.97 -4.00 1.37
CA PHE A 39 21.33 -2.69 1.44
C PHE A 39 19.97 -2.77 2.12
N HIS A 40 19.49 -1.67 2.68
CA HIS A 40 18.09 -1.58 3.12
C HIS A 40 17.15 -1.58 1.92
N VAL A 41 15.99 -2.22 2.09
CA VAL A 41 14.94 -2.27 1.04
C VAL A 41 14.56 -0.85 0.60
N MET A 42 14.34 0.06 1.57
CA MET A 42 13.99 1.44 1.27
C MET A 42 15.12 2.25 0.61
N CYS A 43 16.38 2.01 0.99
CA CYS A 43 17.51 2.67 0.35
C CYS A 43 17.62 2.25 -1.12
N ALA A 44 17.51 0.95 -1.40
CA ALA A 44 17.53 0.42 -2.76
C ALA A 44 16.38 1.00 -3.60
N SER A 45 15.17 1.10 -3.03
CA SER A 45 14.01 1.66 -3.72
C SER A 45 14.23 3.14 -4.08
N ARG A 46 14.75 3.94 -3.14
CA ARG A 46 15.05 5.37 -3.37
C ARG A 46 16.18 5.60 -4.37
N MET A 47 17.14 4.68 -4.45
CA MET A 47 18.25 4.74 -5.42
C MET A 47 17.88 4.14 -6.78
N GLY A 48 16.64 3.71 -7.00
CA GLY A 48 16.20 3.18 -8.28
C GLY A 48 16.68 1.76 -8.58
N TYR A 49 17.05 0.98 -7.57
CA TYR A 49 17.50 -0.41 -7.80
C TYR A 49 16.34 -1.23 -8.35
N GLY A 50 16.62 -2.08 -9.35
CA GLY A 50 15.60 -2.94 -9.93
C GLY A 50 15.08 -3.95 -8.91
N MET A 51 13.75 -3.95 -8.69
CA MET A 51 13.06 -4.86 -7.78
C MET A 51 11.98 -5.64 -8.52
N GLU A 52 11.98 -6.96 -8.34
CA GLU A 52 11.01 -7.87 -8.94
C GLU A 52 10.35 -8.73 -7.86
N LEU A 53 9.04 -8.95 -7.99
CA LEU A 53 8.31 -9.94 -7.23
C LEU A 53 7.86 -11.04 -8.20
N ARG A 54 8.37 -12.26 -8.04
CA ARG A 54 8.01 -13.40 -8.88
C ARG A 54 7.08 -14.33 -8.13
N SER A 55 5.85 -14.44 -8.58
CA SER A 55 4.85 -15.40 -8.09
C SER A 55 4.86 -16.63 -9.00
N THR A 56 5.04 -17.80 -8.40
CA THR A 56 4.97 -19.09 -9.08
C THR A 56 4.03 -20.00 -8.32
N VAL A 57 3.26 -20.84 -9.01
CA VAL A 57 2.42 -21.85 -8.37
C VAL A 57 3.18 -23.17 -8.41
N LYS A 58 3.49 -23.74 -7.25
CA LYS A 58 4.05 -25.10 -7.14
C LYS A 58 3.14 -25.91 -6.23
N LYS A 59 2.64 -27.05 -6.72
CA LYS A 59 1.78 -27.98 -5.96
C LYS A 59 0.53 -27.30 -5.36
N GLY A 60 -0.12 -26.41 -6.12
CA GLY A 60 -1.31 -25.66 -5.67
C GLY A 60 -1.01 -24.48 -4.71
N THR A 61 0.19 -24.40 -4.13
CA THR A 61 0.62 -23.27 -3.29
C THR A 61 1.25 -22.16 -4.12
N ARG A 62 0.79 -20.92 -3.92
CA ARG A 62 1.40 -19.71 -4.49
C ARG A 62 2.66 -19.37 -3.70
N ILE A 63 3.82 -19.45 -4.35
CA ILE A 63 5.13 -19.09 -3.81
C ILE A 63 5.58 -17.79 -4.45
N THR A 64 5.78 -16.77 -3.62
CA THR A 64 6.33 -15.48 -4.04
C THR A 64 7.81 -15.38 -3.67
N LYS A 65 8.62 -14.89 -4.60
CA LYS A 65 10.05 -14.61 -4.41
C LYS A 65 10.33 -13.16 -4.76
N THR A 66 10.92 -12.42 -3.83
CA THR A 66 11.44 -11.07 -4.08
C THR A 66 12.86 -11.16 -4.60
N LEU A 67 13.17 -10.42 -5.66
CA LEU A 67 14.51 -10.31 -6.24
C LEU A 67 14.89 -8.83 -6.32
N ILE A 68 16.06 -8.47 -5.82
CA ILE A 68 16.57 -7.11 -5.88
C ILE A 68 17.97 -7.14 -6.47
N TYR A 69 18.25 -6.27 -7.42
CA TYR A 69 19.55 -6.19 -8.11
C TYR A 69 20.33 -4.97 -7.61
N CYS A 70 21.61 -5.13 -7.33
CA CYS A 70 22.48 -3.98 -7.04
C CYS A 70 22.86 -3.25 -8.34
N ALA A 71 23.40 -2.04 -8.20
CA ALA A 71 23.81 -1.20 -9.34
C ALA A 71 24.81 -1.87 -10.31
N VAL A 72 25.62 -2.82 -9.82
CA VAL A 72 26.57 -3.59 -10.65
C VAL A 72 25.83 -4.59 -11.54
N HIS A 73 24.75 -5.19 -11.04
CA HIS A 73 24.03 -6.26 -11.74
C HIS A 73 22.83 -5.78 -12.56
N ARG A 74 22.37 -4.56 -12.31
CA ARG A 74 21.34 -3.87 -13.09
C ARG A 74 21.49 -2.37 -12.88
N VAL A 75 21.52 -1.62 -13.98
CA VAL A 75 21.59 -0.15 -13.95
C VAL A 75 20.38 0.39 -13.18
N PRO A 76 20.59 1.19 -12.12
CA PRO A 76 19.50 1.80 -11.38
C PRO A 76 18.72 2.79 -12.26
N ASN A 77 17.40 2.83 -12.09
CA ASN A 77 16.50 3.76 -12.78
C ASN A 77 15.70 4.54 -11.71
N PRO A 78 15.75 5.89 -11.67
CA PRO A 78 14.98 6.68 -10.71
C PRO A 78 13.46 6.43 -10.80
N ASP A 79 12.96 6.05 -11.99
CA ASP A 79 11.56 5.68 -12.22
C ASP A 79 11.28 4.19 -12.00
N SER A 80 12.22 3.45 -11.39
CA SER A 80 12.05 2.03 -11.15
C SER A 80 10.90 1.80 -10.18
N VAL A 81 9.93 0.99 -10.62
CA VAL A 81 8.85 0.47 -9.77
C VAL A 81 9.06 -1.02 -9.56
N VAL A 82 8.48 -1.57 -8.48
CA VAL A 82 8.50 -3.02 -8.25
C VAL A 82 7.67 -3.70 -9.33
N VAL A 83 8.29 -4.62 -10.07
CA VAL A 83 7.63 -5.36 -11.15
C VAL A 83 7.17 -6.73 -10.63
N LEU A 84 5.88 -7.01 -10.77
CA LEU A 84 5.27 -8.28 -10.37
C LEU A 84 5.15 -9.23 -11.57
N HIS A 85 5.91 -10.32 -11.54
CA HIS A 85 5.72 -11.44 -12.46
C HIS A 85 4.75 -12.43 -11.84
N THR A 86 3.65 -12.72 -12.53
CA THR A 86 2.74 -13.81 -12.19
C THR A 86 2.64 -14.79 -13.36
N PRO A 87 2.12 -16.01 -13.16
CA PRO A 87 1.83 -16.93 -14.26
C PRO A 87 0.83 -16.36 -15.27
N LEU A 88 0.03 -15.36 -14.86
CA LEU A 88 -0.97 -14.68 -15.69
C LEU A 88 -0.41 -13.48 -16.48
N GLY A 89 0.83 -13.08 -16.22
CA GLY A 89 1.46 -11.94 -16.89
C GLY A 89 2.29 -11.05 -15.98
N LEU A 90 2.87 -10.02 -16.60
CA LEU A 90 3.70 -8.99 -15.99
C LEU A 90 2.84 -7.81 -15.53
N PHE A 91 2.99 -7.39 -14.28
CA PHE A 91 2.31 -6.23 -13.73
C PHE A 91 3.35 -5.22 -13.24
N SER A 92 3.26 -3.99 -13.74
CA SER A 92 4.07 -2.86 -13.30
C SER A 92 3.14 -1.70 -12.96
N PRO A 93 3.25 -1.07 -11.78
CA PRO A 93 2.45 0.11 -11.45
C PRO A 93 2.61 1.27 -12.45
N GLY A 94 3.76 1.34 -13.15
CA GLY A 94 4.11 2.44 -14.06
C GLY A 94 3.56 2.33 -15.48
N THR A 95 3.06 1.17 -15.92
CA THR A 95 2.57 0.98 -17.31
C THR A 95 1.07 1.22 -17.48
N SER A 96 0.39 1.80 -16.48
CA SER A 96 -1.05 2.10 -16.52
C SER A 96 -1.40 3.41 -17.25
N LEU A 97 -0.64 3.80 -18.28
CA LEU A 97 -0.87 5.06 -19.02
C LEU A 97 -1.05 4.90 -20.54
N GLN A 98 -1.29 3.70 -21.05
CA GLN A 98 -1.80 3.53 -22.43
C GLN A 98 -3.06 2.67 -22.43
N ASN A 99 -4.20 3.36 -22.50
CA ASN A 99 -5.62 2.95 -22.58
C ASN A 99 -5.90 2.06 -23.84
N PRO A 100 -7.07 1.36 -23.99
CA PRO A 100 -8.41 1.82 -23.59
C PRO A 100 -9.39 0.76 -22.98
N LYS A 101 -10.40 1.25 -22.26
CA LYS A 101 -11.63 0.55 -21.80
C LYS A 101 -11.46 -0.54 -20.73
N GLY A 102 -11.24 -0.11 -19.49
CA GLY A 102 -11.43 -0.99 -18.34
C GLY A 102 -11.00 -0.31 -17.06
N ARG A 103 -11.91 0.41 -16.43
CA ARG A 103 -11.67 1.13 -15.17
C ARG A 103 -11.49 0.10 -14.03
N PHE A 104 -10.30 -0.47 -13.87
CA PHE A 104 -10.00 -1.35 -12.72
C PHE A 104 -9.67 -0.52 -11.49
N ARG A 105 -10.75 -0.07 -10.82
CA ARG A 105 -10.71 0.48 -9.47
C ARG A 105 -10.35 -0.65 -8.50
N GLY A 106 -9.16 -0.59 -7.90
CA GLY A 106 -8.83 -1.25 -6.63
C GLY A 106 -9.02 -2.78 -6.56
N SER A 107 -8.70 -3.52 -7.62
CA SER A 107 -8.84 -4.97 -7.61
C SER A 107 -7.81 -5.64 -6.69
N LYS A 108 -8.29 -6.38 -5.69
CA LYS A 108 -7.52 -7.38 -4.93
C LYS A 108 -6.70 -8.23 -5.92
N ILE A 109 -5.37 -8.15 -5.83
CA ILE A 109 -4.43 -8.89 -6.71
C ILE A 109 -4.40 -10.40 -6.39
N ILE A 110 -5.14 -10.85 -5.38
CA ILE A 110 -5.31 -12.26 -5.06
C ILE A 110 -6.52 -12.76 -5.84
N SER A 111 -6.28 -13.44 -6.98
CA SER A 111 -7.35 -14.18 -7.67
C SER A 111 -7.88 -15.23 -6.68
N SER A 112 -9.11 -15.04 -6.23
CA SER A 112 -9.92 -16.08 -5.60
C SER A 112 -10.46 -16.94 -6.74
N ASN A 113 -9.74 -18.00 -7.08
CA ASN A 113 -10.40 -19.07 -7.80
C ASN A 113 -11.41 -19.65 -6.81
N ASN A 114 -12.68 -19.66 -7.21
CA ASN A 114 -13.79 -20.24 -6.48
C ASN A 114 -13.43 -21.68 -6.10
N ILE A 115 -12.96 -21.89 -4.88
CA ILE A 115 -13.16 -23.15 -4.19
C ILE A 115 -14.57 -23.03 -3.67
N GLU A 116 -15.49 -23.81 -4.24
CA GLU A 116 -16.83 -24.02 -3.70
C GLU A 116 -16.67 -24.41 -2.23
N LEU A 117 -16.87 -23.42 -1.37
CA LEU A 117 -16.87 -23.59 0.05
C LEU A 117 -18.24 -24.17 0.37
N LEU A 118 -18.30 -25.50 0.50
CA LEU A 118 -19.42 -26.17 1.15
C LEU A 118 -19.76 -25.40 2.43
N GLU A 119 -21.00 -24.94 2.54
CA GLU A 119 -21.50 -24.25 3.72
C GLU A 119 -21.27 -25.12 4.96
N PRO A 120 -20.54 -24.65 5.98
CA PRO A 120 -20.62 -25.30 7.28
C PRO A 120 -21.96 -24.91 7.91
N SER A 121 -22.74 -25.96 8.15
CA SER A 121 -24.00 -25.97 8.87
C SER A 121 -24.01 -25.07 10.11
N THR A 122 -25.15 -24.42 10.28
CA THR A 122 -25.58 -23.68 11.46
C THR A 122 -25.25 -24.36 12.80
N SER A 123 -25.02 -23.50 13.80
CA SER A 123 -24.73 -23.79 15.21
C SER A 123 -23.28 -24.15 15.51
N GLU A 124 -22.49 -23.16 15.95
CA GLU A 124 -21.69 -23.27 17.17
C GLU A 124 -21.52 -21.86 17.77
N HIS A 125 -21.55 -21.81 19.10
CA HIS A 125 -21.63 -20.65 19.96
C HIS A 125 -20.21 -20.12 20.20
N TYR A 126 -19.79 -19.04 19.53
CA TYR A 126 -18.45 -18.48 19.70
C TYR A 126 -18.44 -17.40 20.79
N GLU A 127 -17.86 -17.75 21.93
CA GLU A 127 -17.41 -16.81 22.97
C GLU A 127 -16.53 -15.71 22.35
N VAL A 128 -16.82 -14.45 22.71
CA VAL A 128 -16.26 -13.25 22.08
C VAL A 128 -15.05 -12.77 22.87
N GLU A 129 -13.85 -12.87 22.28
CA GLU A 129 -12.64 -12.23 22.80
C GLU A 129 -12.78 -10.69 22.75
N PRO A 130 -12.76 -9.97 23.89
CA PRO A 130 -13.13 -8.54 23.94
C PRO A 130 -12.18 -7.58 23.20
N LEU A 131 -10.97 -8.03 22.83
CA LEU A 131 -9.86 -7.17 22.38
C LEU A 131 -9.56 -7.25 20.87
N SER A 132 -10.51 -7.75 20.06
CA SER A 132 -10.32 -7.75 18.60
C SER A 132 -10.51 -6.35 18.00
N ALA A 133 -9.43 -5.77 17.49
CA ALA A 133 -9.42 -4.48 16.78
C ALA A 133 -10.05 -4.53 15.37
N ALA A 134 -10.40 -5.72 14.86
CA ALA A 134 -11.00 -5.89 13.54
C ALA A 134 -12.54 -5.77 13.61
N ARG A 135 -13.07 -4.56 13.82
CA ARG A 135 -14.52 -4.32 13.91
C ARG A 135 -15.19 -3.87 12.59
N CYS A 136 -14.78 -4.41 11.45
CA CYS A 136 -15.59 -4.25 10.24
C CYS A 136 -16.52 -5.45 10.05
N ARG A 137 -17.65 -5.46 10.77
CA ARG A 137 -18.78 -6.33 10.42
C ARG A 137 -19.42 -5.79 9.14
N VAL A 138 -19.85 -6.68 8.24
CA VAL A 138 -20.60 -6.29 7.04
C VAL A 138 -21.87 -5.58 7.49
N TYR A 139 -22.01 -4.32 7.13
CA TYR A 139 -23.21 -3.54 7.43
C TYR A 139 -24.40 -4.16 6.68
N LYS A 140 -25.35 -4.75 7.43
CA LYS A 140 -26.66 -5.14 6.89
C LYS A 140 -27.57 -3.92 6.96
N ARG A 141 -27.98 -3.41 5.79
CA ARG A 141 -28.90 -2.28 5.69
C ARG A 141 -30.27 -2.73 6.19
N SER A 142 -30.85 -2.02 7.16
CA SER A 142 -32.20 -2.31 7.65
C SER A 142 -33.24 -1.85 6.61
N PRO A 143 -34.34 -2.61 6.41
CA PRO A 143 -35.34 -2.29 5.39
C PRO A 143 -36.14 -1.01 5.67
N ASN A 144 -36.07 -0.47 6.89
CA ASN A 144 -36.88 0.68 7.34
C ASN A 144 -36.12 2.03 7.36
N LYS A 145 -34.92 2.12 6.77
CA LYS A 145 -34.23 3.42 6.69
C LYS A 145 -34.79 4.23 5.52
N LYS A 146 -35.43 5.36 5.83
CA LYS A 146 -35.77 6.41 4.85
C LYS A 146 -34.48 6.86 4.14
N ASP A 147 -34.60 7.26 2.88
CA ASP A 147 -33.53 7.82 2.07
C ASP A 147 -33.06 9.17 2.61
N ASP A 148 -32.34 9.13 3.73
CA ASP A 148 -31.56 10.28 4.18
C ASP A 148 -30.37 10.45 3.22
N ALA A 149 -30.12 11.70 2.84
CA ALA A 149 -29.05 12.08 1.93
C ALA A 149 -27.72 11.43 2.35
N PRO A 150 -26.90 10.96 1.38
CA PRO A 150 -25.66 10.27 1.68
C PRO A 150 -24.74 11.14 2.54
N ILE A 151 -24.46 10.67 3.77
CA ILE A 151 -23.52 11.32 4.68
C ILE A 151 -22.11 11.06 4.14
N ILE A 152 -21.44 12.12 3.71
CA ILE A 152 -20.05 12.06 3.28
C ILE A 152 -19.19 11.99 4.54
N HIS A 153 -18.59 10.83 4.80
CA HIS A 153 -17.57 10.71 5.83
C HIS A 153 -16.24 11.24 5.30
N LEU A 154 -15.87 12.48 5.66
CA LEU A 154 -14.49 12.94 5.49
C LEU A 154 -13.62 12.23 6.53
N LEU A 155 -12.62 11.47 6.07
CA LEU A 155 -11.57 10.91 6.92
C LEU A 155 -10.70 12.06 7.41
N GLY A 156 -11.04 12.61 8.58
CA GLY A 156 -10.28 13.66 9.25
C GLY A 156 -10.25 13.39 10.74
N GLY A 157 -9.10 13.61 11.38
CA GLY A 157 -8.96 13.54 12.83
C GLY A 157 -9.84 14.58 13.55
N PRO A 158 -9.76 14.65 14.89
CA PRO A 158 -10.48 15.66 15.65
C PRO A 158 -10.13 17.06 15.13
N ASN A 159 -11.15 17.79 14.67
CA ASN A 159 -11.03 19.16 14.18
C ASN A 159 -11.53 20.13 15.25
N LEU A 160 -10.82 21.25 15.39
CA LEU A 160 -11.21 22.33 16.29
C LEU A 160 -12.37 23.18 15.74
N HIS A 161 -12.68 23.05 14.45
CA HIS A 161 -13.69 23.85 13.75
C HIS A 161 -14.80 22.97 13.16
N SER A 162 -16.02 23.50 13.11
CA SER A 162 -17.15 22.82 12.48
C SER A 162 -16.93 22.68 10.96
N LEU A 163 -17.54 21.66 10.35
CA LEU A 163 -17.43 21.42 8.92
C LEU A 163 -17.97 22.60 8.09
N SER A 164 -19.01 23.28 8.58
CA SER A 164 -19.56 24.48 7.94
C SER A 164 -18.57 25.63 7.95
N ALA A 165 -17.88 25.87 9.06
CA ALA A 165 -16.83 26.90 9.15
C ALA A 165 -15.67 26.60 8.19
N ILE A 166 -15.22 25.34 8.11
CA ILE A 166 -14.18 24.92 7.16
C ILE A 166 -14.62 25.13 5.71
N THR A 167 -15.88 24.81 5.40
CA THR A 167 -16.41 24.95 4.03
C THR A 167 -16.52 26.42 3.62
N GLN A 168 -16.83 27.32 4.55
CA GLN A 168 -16.87 28.77 4.30
C GLN A 168 -15.49 29.37 3.99
N LEU A 169 -14.40 28.82 4.54
CA LEU A 169 -13.03 29.26 4.20
C LEU A 169 -12.68 29.03 2.73
N ASN A 170 -13.31 28.06 2.08
CA ASN A 170 -13.11 27.81 0.65
C ASN A 170 -13.86 28.82 -0.24
N HIS A 171 -14.79 29.60 0.33
CA HIS A 171 -15.61 30.57 -0.40
C HIS A 171 -15.01 31.98 -0.37
N ASN A 172 -13.68 32.11 -0.26
CA ASN A 172 -13.00 33.38 -0.46
C ASN A 172 -13.08 33.76 -1.94
N THR A 173 -13.99 34.68 -2.25
CA THR A 173 -14.19 35.29 -3.57
C THR A 173 -13.08 36.28 -3.94
N ASP A 174 -12.20 36.63 -3.00
CA ASP A 174 -11.06 37.50 -3.23
C ASP A 174 -9.89 36.71 -3.83
N ALA A 175 -10.15 36.08 -4.97
CA ALA A 175 -9.11 35.51 -5.81
C ALA A 175 -8.42 36.66 -6.56
N GLY A 176 -7.61 37.44 -5.85
CA GLY A 176 -6.49 38.11 -6.50
C GLY A 176 -5.71 37.06 -7.28
N VAL A 177 -5.40 37.32 -8.54
CA VAL A 177 -4.57 36.40 -9.35
C VAL A 177 -3.17 36.45 -8.76
N PHE A 178 -2.86 35.50 -7.88
CA PHE A 178 -1.53 35.39 -7.30
C PHE A 178 -0.64 34.58 -8.24
N SER A 179 0.53 35.12 -8.56
CA SER A 179 1.51 34.47 -9.44
C SER A 179 2.18 33.26 -8.78
N SER A 180 2.16 33.21 -7.44
CA SER A 180 2.78 32.12 -6.68
C SER A 180 2.09 31.86 -5.34
N PHE A 181 2.26 30.64 -4.83
CA PHE A 181 1.78 30.23 -3.52
C PHE A 181 2.38 31.07 -2.36
N LYS A 182 3.64 31.48 -2.50
CA LYS A 182 4.34 32.32 -1.50
C LYS A 182 3.71 33.70 -1.38
N GLU A 183 3.29 34.27 -2.50
CA GLU A 183 2.62 35.56 -2.56
C GLU A 183 1.24 35.50 -1.89
N ARG A 184 0.48 34.44 -2.16
CA ARG A 184 -0.81 34.18 -1.51
C ARG A 184 -0.68 34.03 0.01
N LEU A 185 0.36 33.36 0.50
CA LEU A 185 0.57 33.18 1.95
C LEU A 185 0.83 34.50 2.68
N ARG A 186 1.59 35.42 2.08
CA ARG A 186 1.85 36.75 2.67
C ARG A 186 0.58 37.60 2.77
N HIS A 187 -0.35 37.43 1.85
CA HIS A 187 -1.61 38.16 1.86
C HIS A 187 -2.57 37.71 2.97
N LEU A 188 -2.42 36.48 3.47
CA LEU A 188 -3.30 35.87 4.47
C LEU A 188 -2.77 35.99 5.92
N GLN A 189 -1.61 36.62 6.12
CA GLN A 189 -0.99 36.87 7.43
C GLN A 189 -1.22 38.32 7.85
#